data_AF-A0A523FMJ7-F1
#
_entry.id   AF-A0A523FMJ7-F1
#
_cell.length_a   1.000
_cell.length_b   1.000
_cell.length_c   1.000
_cell.angle_alpha   90.00
_cell.angle_beta   90.00
_cell.angle_gamma   90.00
#
_symmetry.space_group_name_H-M   'P 1'
#
loop_
_entity.id
_entity.type
_entity.pdbx_description
1 polymer ?
#
loop_
_entity_poly.entity_id
_entity_poly.type
_entity_poly.pdbx_seq_one_letter_code
_entity_poly.pdbx_strand_id
1 'polypeptide(L)'
;MKIQNFLRSYVVLVATLSLAIIVSTVLCLNNILEVKNAQANRVKTLHLADELRHYSGDLTRFARSYAATSDPKFLGYFERVLAIMDGDEARPNGYEGVYWDLLVAGQPLMSEGEGVALSLEARLLEVGVTVEEFAKLTEAKHRSDDLAKLEFITQQAIIGRFDDGSGKFERVGDPDPAFALALLHSDEYHTEVALIMRPIGEFIEMVDKRTLSQLDILTGRSESLMTLIAILSGFLAFIGLASALFMRKKVMVRANKLALTSHQVMKGNLEARCGFRGHDEIAEIGNAMDSMLNNLSIAISQEKEARAEAEKQTELLTEE
;
A
#
# COMPACT_ATOMS: atom_id res chain seq x y z
N MET A 1 26.08 -33.10 -21.88
CA MET A 1 24.72 -32.96 -21.30
C MET A 1 23.72 -32.97 -22.43
N LYS A 2 22.72 -33.85 -22.34
CA LYS A 2 21.60 -33.91 -23.29
C LYS A 2 20.82 -32.59 -23.27
N ILE A 3 20.45 -32.09 -24.44
CA ILE A 3 19.66 -30.88 -24.67
C ILE A 3 18.31 -31.01 -23.97
N GLN A 4 17.71 -32.19 -23.97
CA GLN A 4 16.44 -32.42 -23.26
C GLN A 4 16.57 -32.21 -21.73
N ASN A 5 17.66 -32.67 -21.13
CA ASN A 5 17.91 -32.47 -19.69
C ASN A 5 18.15 -31.00 -19.37
N PHE A 6 18.88 -30.28 -20.24
CA PHE A 6 19.06 -28.84 -20.13
C PHE A 6 17.71 -28.11 -20.16
N LEU A 7 16.87 -28.39 -21.16
CA LEU A 7 15.55 -27.77 -21.31
C LEU A 7 14.66 -28.04 -20.09
N ARG A 8 14.61 -29.28 -19.58
CA ARG A 8 13.85 -29.61 -18.37
C ARG A 8 14.34 -28.82 -17.16
N SER A 9 15.66 -28.80 -16.93
CA SER A 9 16.25 -28.04 -15.81
C SER A 9 16.01 -26.53 -15.93
N TYR A 10 16.08 -26.00 -17.15
CA TYR A 10 15.83 -24.58 -17.44
C TYR A 10 14.37 -24.20 -17.15
N VAL A 11 13.40 -25.01 -17.61
CA VAL A 11 11.97 -24.75 -17.37
C VAL A 11 11.66 -24.77 -15.88
N VAL A 12 12.17 -25.75 -15.13
CA VAL A 12 11.97 -25.82 -13.68
C VAL A 12 12.60 -24.62 -12.96
N LEU A 13 13.81 -24.23 -13.35
CA LEU A 13 14.50 -23.07 -12.77
C LEU A 13 13.75 -21.76 -13.06
N VAL A 14 13.30 -21.56 -14.29
CA VAL A 14 12.50 -20.37 -14.66
C VAL A 14 11.19 -20.35 -13.90
N ALA A 15 10.46 -21.48 -13.84
CA ALA A 15 9.18 -21.56 -13.14
C ALA A 15 9.33 -21.26 -11.63
N THR A 16 10.37 -21.78 -10.99
CA THR A 16 10.64 -21.53 -9.57
C THR A 16 11.02 -20.08 -9.28
N LEU A 17 11.87 -19.47 -10.12
CA LEU A 17 12.21 -18.05 -10.01
C LEU A 17 11.00 -17.15 -10.25
N SER A 18 10.18 -17.44 -11.27
CA SER A 18 8.95 -16.71 -11.55
C SER A 18 7.97 -16.80 -10.37
N LEU A 19 7.81 -17.98 -9.77
CA LEU A 19 6.97 -18.15 -8.59
C LEU A 19 7.50 -17.34 -7.40
N ALA A 20 8.81 -17.35 -7.15
CA ALA A 20 9.43 -16.56 -6.07
C ALA A 20 9.24 -15.05 -6.27
N ILE A 21 9.32 -14.56 -7.51
CA ILE A 21 9.03 -13.16 -7.86
C ILE A 21 7.56 -12.85 -7.56
N ILE A 22 6.62 -13.68 -8.05
CA ILE A 22 5.18 -13.47 -7.83
C ILE A 22 4.86 -13.41 -6.33
N VAL A 23 5.37 -14.37 -5.54
CA VAL A 23 5.16 -14.39 -4.08
C VAL A 23 5.72 -13.13 -3.44
N SER A 24 6.94 -12.72 -3.80
CA SER A 24 7.56 -11.50 -3.26
C SER A 24 6.77 -10.24 -3.63
N THR A 25 6.23 -10.17 -4.85
CA THR A 25 5.36 -9.09 -5.29
C THR A 25 4.05 -9.04 -4.50
N VAL A 26 3.40 -10.18 -4.26
CA VAL A 26 2.18 -10.24 -3.44
C VAL A 26 2.46 -9.76 -2.01
N LEU A 27 3.57 -10.20 -1.41
CA LEU A 27 3.99 -9.73 -0.09
C LEU A 27 4.26 -8.21 -0.07
N CYS A 28 4.87 -7.68 -1.13
CA CYS A 28 5.13 -6.25 -1.28
C CYS A 28 3.83 -5.45 -1.40
N LEU A 29 2.88 -5.92 -2.21
CA LEU A 29 1.56 -5.29 -2.37
C LEU A 29 0.78 -5.26 -1.05
N ASN A 30 0.77 -6.36 -0.30
CA ASN A 30 0.14 -6.42 1.02
C ASN A 30 0.77 -5.41 1.99
N ASN A 31 2.10 -5.32 1.99
CA ASN A 31 2.82 -4.38 2.83
C ASN A 31 2.54 -2.91 2.45
N ILE A 32 2.39 -2.61 1.15
CA ILE A 32 1.94 -1.29 0.68
C ILE A 32 0.50 -0.98 1.12
N LEU A 33 -0.39 -1.98 1.16
CA LEU A 33 -1.74 -1.80 1.69
C LEU A 33 -1.71 -1.51 3.20
N GLU A 34 -0.85 -2.17 3.97
CA GLU A 34 -0.64 -1.87 5.39
C GLU A 34 -0.16 -0.42 5.61
N VAL A 35 0.79 0.07 4.79
CA VAL A 35 1.22 1.48 4.82
C VAL A 35 0.05 2.43 4.58
N LYS A 36 -0.77 2.16 3.56
CA LYS A 36 -1.96 2.98 3.25
C LYS A 36 -2.96 2.98 4.40
N ASN A 37 -3.21 1.83 4.99
CA ASN A 37 -4.13 1.68 6.11
C ASN A 37 -3.63 2.42 7.36
N ALA A 38 -2.34 2.31 7.68
CA ALA A 38 -1.73 3.04 8.79
C ALA A 38 -1.88 4.57 8.60
N GLN A 39 -1.62 5.07 7.40
CA GLN A 39 -1.76 6.49 7.09
C GLN A 39 -3.22 6.96 7.13
N ALA A 40 -4.15 6.18 6.57
CA ALA A 40 -5.57 6.48 6.63
C ALA A 40 -6.08 6.49 8.06
N ASN A 41 -5.60 5.56 8.90
CA ASN A 41 -5.94 5.52 10.31
C ASN A 41 -5.42 6.76 11.04
N ARG A 42 -4.16 7.14 10.82
CA ARG A 42 -3.59 8.38 11.38
C ARG A 42 -4.44 9.60 11.04
N VAL A 43 -4.85 9.76 9.79
CA VAL A 43 -5.69 10.90 9.38
C VAL A 43 -7.02 10.89 10.13
N LYS A 44 -7.70 9.74 10.22
CA LYS A 44 -8.94 9.62 10.98
C LYS A 44 -8.75 9.95 12.47
N THR A 45 -7.68 9.45 13.08
CA THR A 45 -7.37 9.70 14.49
C THR A 45 -7.10 11.17 14.78
N LEU A 46 -6.27 11.82 13.95
CA LEU A 46 -5.96 13.24 14.10
C LEU A 46 -7.18 14.12 13.88
N HIS A 47 -8.05 13.73 12.96
CA HIS A 47 -9.30 14.41 12.71
C HIS A 47 -10.24 14.38 13.93
N LEU A 48 -10.31 13.25 14.64
CA LEU A 48 -11.06 13.17 15.91
C LEU A 48 -10.46 14.05 17.02
N ALA A 49 -9.14 14.19 17.08
CA ALA A 49 -8.50 15.11 18.03
C ALA A 49 -8.80 16.58 17.69
N ASP A 50 -8.79 16.93 16.41
CA ASP A 50 -9.16 18.28 15.97
C ASP A 50 -10.64 18.57 16.22
N GLU A 51 -11.51 17.56 16.11
CA GLU A 51 -12.92 17.67 16.47
C GLU A 51 -13.13 18.01 17.95
N LEU A 52 -12.40 17.38 18.87
CA LEU A 52 -12.44 17.74 20.30
C LEU A 52 -11.98 19.18 20.55
N ARG A 53 -10.91 19.59 19.85
CA ARG A 53 -10.41 20.96 19.92
C ARG A 53 -11.45 21.96 19.42
N HIS A 54 -12.14 21.64 18.33
CA HIS A 54 -13.22 22.47 17.79
C HIS A 54 -14.42 22.54 18.74
N TYR A 55 -14.86 21.43 19.34
CA TYR A 55 -15.93 21.44 20.34
C TYR A 55 -15.64 22.41 21.48
N SER A 56 -14.45 22.30 22.09
CA SER A 56 -14.04 23.21 23.18
C SER A 56 -14.02 24.68 22.72
N GLY A 57 -13.55 24.94 21.50
CA GLY A 57 -13.56 26.27 20.89
C GLY A 57 -14.97 26.83 20.63
N ASP A 58 -15.88 26.00 20.14
CA ASP A 58 -17.28 26.37 19.88
C ASP A 58 -18.04 26.64 21.18
N LEU A 59 -17.85 25.83 22.22
CA LEU A 59 -18.39 26.07 23.56
C LEU A 59 -17.95 27.44 24.08
N THR A 60 -16.64 27.71 24.05
CA THR A 60 -16.06 29.01 24.44
C THR A 60 -16.66 30.16 23.62
N ARG A 61 -16.79 29.98 22.30
CA ARG A 61 -17.31 30.99 21.37
C ARG A 61 -18.77 31.33 21.67
N PHE A 62 -19.60 30.31 21.88
CA PHE A 62 -21.02 30.50 22.15
C PHE A 62 -21.27 31.01 23.56
N ALA A 63 -20.53 30.57 24.57
CA ALA A 63 -20.59 31.12 25.92
C ALA A 63 -20.30 32.63 25.92
N ARG A 64 -19.20 33.06 25.27
CA ARG A 64 -18.85 34.48 25.15
C ARG A 64 -19.86 35.28 24.33
N SER A 65 -20.38 34.72 23.24
CA SER A 65 -21.41 35.38 22.43
C SER A 65 -22.70 35.57 23.22
N TYR A 66 -23.09 34.59 24.03
CA TYR A 66 -24.25 34.71 24.91
C TYR A 66 -24.02 35.75 26.01
N ALA A 67 -22.86 35.76 26.66
CA ALA A 67 -22.50 36.77 27.67
C ALA A 67 -22.52 38.21 27.11
N ALA A 68 -22.04 38.40 25.88
CA ALA A 68 -21.99 39.71 25.26
C ALA A 68 -23.35 40.21 24.75
N THR A 69 -24.24 39.31 24.31
CA THR A 69 -25.47 39.69 23.59
C THR A 69 -26.76 39.38 24.36
N SER A 70 -26.71 38.47 25.33
CA SER A 70 -27.86 37.86 25.99
C SER A 70 -28.87 37.20 25.01
N ASP A 71 -28.46 36.93 23.77
CA ASP A 71 -29.31 36.32 22.74
C ASP A 71 -29.40 34.80 22.99
N PRO A 72 -30.58 34.26 23.33
CA PRO A 72 -30.74 32.86 23.75
C PRO A 72 -30.34 31.84 22.67
N LYS A 73 -30.24 32.23 21.39
CA LYS A 73 -29.77 31.31 20.34
C LYS A 73 -28.37 30.77 20.63
N PHE A 74 -27.50 31.57 21.22
CA PHE A 74 -26.12 31.14 21.54
C PHE A 74 -26.09 30.13 22.68
N LEU A 75 -27.01 30.24 23.65
CA LEU A 75 -27.20 29.20 24.66
C LEU A 75 -27.67 27.90 24.01
N GLY A 76 -28.64 27.97 23.09
CA GLY A 76 -29.10 26.79 22.35
C GLY A 76 -27.99 26.14 21.50
N TYR A 77 -27.09 26.94 20.90
CA TYR A 77 -25.93 26.39 20.18
C TYR A 77 -24.91 25.75 21.12
N PHE A 78 -24.66 26.34 22.28
CA PHE A 78 -23.81 25.77 23.31
C PHE A 78 -24.31 24.39 23.77
N GLU A 79 -25.59 24.30 24.13
CA GLU A 79 -26.24 23.04 24.54
C GLU A 79 -26.19 21.98 23.43
N ARG A 80 -26.37 22.42 22.18
CA ARG A 80 -26.27 21.54 21.01
C ARG A 80 -24.86 21.00 20.78
N VAL A 81 -23.81 21.79 21.01
CA VAL A 81 -22.42 21.31 20.94
C VAL A 81 -22.19 20.19 21.95
N LEU A 82 -22.65 20.37 23.20
CA LEU A 82 -22.55 19.34 24.24
C LEU A 82 -23.29 18.06 23.84
N ALA A 83 -24.54 18.18 23.40
CA ALA A 83 -25.35 17.03 22.99
C ALA A 83 -24.71 16.25 21.82
N ILE A 84 -24.10 16.93 20.85
CA ILE A 84 -23.38 16.27 19.75
C ILE A 84 -22.12 15.57 20.26
N MET A 85 -21.33 16.23 21.11
CA MET A 85 -20.09 15.68 21.66
C MET A 85 -20.32 14.40 22.48
N ASP A 86 -21.38 14.39 23.29
CA ASP A 86 -21.78 13.24 24.13
C ASP A 86 -22.52 12.15 23.35
N GLY A 87 -22.91 12.43 22.10
CA GLY A 87 -23.62 11.48 21.25
C GLY A 87 -25.13 11.39 21.55
N ASP A 88 -25.69 12.39 22.21
CA ASP A 88 -27.13 12.54 22.41
C ASP A 88 -27.83 13.07 21.15
N GLU A 89 -27.14 13.88 20.34
CA GLU A 89 -27.61 14.37 19.04
C GLU A 89 -26.72 13.88 17.88
N ALA A 90 -27.35 13.59 16.75
CA ALA A 90 -26.64 13.25 15.52
C ALA A 90 -25.83 14.45 15.01
N ARG A 91 -24.61 14.18 14.56
CA ARG A 91 -23.75 15.23 14.02
C ARG A 91 -24.26 15.71 12.64
N PRO A 92 -24.38 17.03 12.42
CA PRO A 92 -24.70 17.61 11.12
C PRO A 92 -23.69 17.28 10.02
N ASN A 93 -24.14 17.35 8.77
CA ASN A 93 -23.22 17.30 7.64
C ASN A 93 -22.38 18.59 7.56
N GLY A 94 -21.07 18.44 7.32
CA GLY A 94 -20.13 19.57 7.29
C GLY A 94 -19.83 20.20 8.65
N TYR A 95 -20.15 19.49 9.74
CA TYR A 95 -19.95 19.95 11.12
C TYR A 95 -18.52 20.42 11.38
N GLU A 96 -17.51 19.66 10.95
CA GLU A 96 -16.09 19.93 11.19
C GLU A 96 -15.53 21.09 10.35
N GLY A 97 -16.37 21.69 9.49
CA GLY A 97 -15.99 22.78 8.60
C GLY A 97 -16.74 24.06 8.92
N VAL A 98 -17.72 24.39 8.09
CA VAL A 98 -18.37 25.71 8.06
C VAL A 98 -19.75 25.73 8.73
N TYR A 99 -20.20 24.61 9.30
CA TYR A 99 -21.58 24.44 9.79
C TYR A 99 -22.00 25.56 10.75
N TRP A 100 -21.21 25.78 11.80
CA TRP A 100 -21.54 26.78 12.81
C TRP A 100 -21.49 28.20 12.27
N ASP A 101 -20.58 28.50 11.36
CA ASP A 101 -20.47 29.83 10.75
C ASP A 101 -21.67 30.13 9.86
N LEU A 102 -22.14 29.15 9.09
CA LEU A 102 -23.34 29.27 8.26
C LEU A 102 -24.60 29.38 9.13
N LEU A 103 -24.73 28.55 10.17
CA LEU A 103 -25.89 28.57 11.06
C LEU A 103 -26.01 29.91 11.80
N VAL A 104 -24.91 30.42 12.37
CA VAL A 104 -24.90 31.70 13.07
C VAL A 104 -25.24 32.87 12.13
N ALA A 105 -24.77 32.82 10.88
CA ALA A 105 -25.06 33.83 9.87
C ALA A 105 -26.45 33.68 9.20
N GLY A 106 -27.25 32.67 9.59
CA GLY A 106 -28.55 32.38 9.00
C GLY A 106 -28.47 31.97 7.52
N GLN A 107 -27.33 31.44 7.08
CA GLN A 107 -27.12 30.97 5.72
C GLN A 107 -27.74 29.57 5.52
N PRO A 108 -28.07 29.18 4.28
CA PRO A 108 -28.55 27.84 3.98
C PRO A 108 -27.53 26.77 4.43
N LEU A 109 -28.01 25.78 5.18
CA LEU A 109 -27.21 24.62 5.60
C LEU A 109 -27.25 23.54 4.52
N MET A 110 -26.17 22.76 4.41
CA MET A 110 -26.06 21.73 3.37
C MET A 110 -27.05 20.56 3.58
N SER A 111 -27.34 20.17 4.82
CA SER A 111 -28.51 19.41 5.29
C SER A 111 -28.46 19.24 6.81
N GLU A 112 -29.56 18.84 7.45
CA GLU A 112 -29.48 18.22 8.78
C GLU A 112 -28.80 16.84 8.63
N GLY A 113 -27.95 16.46 9.59
CA GLY A 113 -27.18 15.22 9.49
C GLY A 113 -28.07 14.00 9.65
N GLU A 114 -28.06 13.08 8.68
CA GLU A 114 -28.78 11.79 8.76
C GLU A 114 -27.95 10.69 9.45
N GLY A 115 -27.00 11.08 10.31
CA GLY A 115 -26.03 10.17 10.93
C GLY A 115 -26.55 9.50 12.21
N VAL A 116 -25.91 8.38 12.58
CA VAL A 116 -26.08 7.78 13.92
C VAL A 116 -25.42 8.70 14.95
N ALA A 117 -26.13 9.01 16.03
CA ALA A 117 -25.57 9.74 17.16
C ALA A 117 -24.53 8.83 17.86
N LEU A 118 -23.26 9.22 17.79
CA LEU A 118 -22.14 8.51 18.39
C LEU A 118 -21.26 9.53 19.09
N SER A 119 -20.94 9.27 20.35
CA SER A 119 -20.04 10.12 21.11
C SER A 119 -18.64 10.13 20.50
N LEU A 120 -17.87 11.18 20.79
CA LEU A 120 -16.48 11.25 20.36
C LEU A 120 -15.67 10.04 20.87
N GLU A 121 -15.92 9.59 22.11
CA GLU A 121 -15.23 8.44 22.71
C GLU A 121 -15.53 7.15 21.95
N ALA A 122 -16.80 6.92 21.59
CA ALA A 122 -17.19 5.74 20.83
C ALA A 122 -16.45 5.70 19.49
N ARG A 123 -16.35 6.84 18.80
CA ARG A 123 -15.65 6.96 17.51
C ARG A 123 -14.14 6.79 17.66
N LEU A 124 -13.54 7.24 18.76
CA LEU A 124 -12.12 7.02 19.05
C LEU A 124 -11.82 5.53 19.26
N LEU A 125 -12.69 4.81 19.95
CA LEU A 125 -12.55 3.37 20.16
C LEU A 125 -12.63 2.59 18.84
N GLU A 126 -13.48 3.02 17.89
CA GLU A 126 -13.58 2.39 16.56
C GLU A 126 -12.31 2.54 15.71
N VAL A 127 -11.55 3.63 15.89
CA VAL A 127 -10.33 3.92 15.11
C VAL A 127 -9.10 3.17 15.66
N GLY A 128 -9.21 2.49 16.80
CA GLY A 128 -8.15 1.64 17.33
C GLY A 128 -6.95 2.42 17.88
N VAL A 129 -7.24 3.47 18.65
CA VAL A 129 -6.23 4.16 19.48
C VAL A 129 -5.73 3.25 20.60
N THR A 130 -4.50 3.50 21.07
CA THR A 130 -3.96 2.78 22.24
C THR A 130 -4.64 3.25 23.52
N VAL A 131 -4.51 2.49 24.62
CA VAL A 131 -5.06 2.87 25.93
C VAL A 131 -4.47 4.20 26.42
N GLU A 132 -3.17 4.41 26.21
CA GLU A 132 -2.48 5.64 26.64
C GLU A 132 -2.92 6.85 25.80
N GLU A 133 -3.09 6.65 24.49
CA GLU A 133 -3.65 7.66 23.59
C GLU A 133 -5.10 8.00 23.99
N PHE A 134 -5.95 6.99 24.20
CA PHE A 134 -7.33 7.19 24.62
C PHE A 134 -7.42 7.97 25.94
N ALA A 135 -6.58 7.64 26.92
CA ALA A 135 -6.54 8.31 28.22
C ALA A 135 -6.28 9.82 28.10
N LYS A 136 -5.47 10.27 27.13
CA LYS A 136 -5.21 11.70 26.90
C LYS A 136 -6.43 12.44 26.37
N LEU A 137 -7.19 11.85 25.45
CA LEU A 137 -8.42 12.48 24.97
C LEU A 137 -9.53 12.44 26.02
N THR A 138 -9.62 11.37 26.81
CA THR A 138 -10.54 11.33 27.96
C THR A 138 -10.17 12.38 29.01
N GLU A 139 -8.87 12.61 29.27
CA GLU A 139 -8.41 13.71 30.13
C GLU A 139 -8.85 15.08 29.57
N ALA A 140 -8.65 15.31 28.27
CA ALA A 140 -9.07 16.54 27.61
C ALA A 140 -10.58 16.77 27.70
N LYS A 141 -11.40 15.72 27.45
CA LYS A 141 -12.86 15.80 27.59
C LYS A 141 -13.27 16.15 29.02
N HIS A 142 -12.77 15.42 30.02
CA HIS A 142 -13.15 15.71 31.41
C HIS A 142 -12.85 17.15 31.81
N ARG A 143 -11.71 17.70 31.34
CA ARG A 143 -11.39 19.12 31.55
C ARG A 143 -12.35 20.06 30.82
N SER A 144 -12.80 19.69 29.63
CA SER A 144 -13.83 20.42 28.89
C SER A 144 -15.17 20.39 29.62
N ASP A 145 -15.58 19.24 30.16
CA ASP A 145 -16.80 19.09 30.95
C ASP A 145 -16.74 19.92 32.24
N ASP A 146 -15.57 20.02 32.86
CA ASP A 146 -15.34 20.86 34.02
C ASP A 146 -15.40 22.35 33.67
N LEU A 147 -14.80 22.77 32.54
CA LEU A 147 -14.91 24.15 32.04
C LEU A 147 -16.36 24.52 31.70
N ALA A 148 -17.13 23.58 31.14
CA ALA A 148 -18.54 23.79 30.81
C ALA A 148 -19.39 24.13 32.05
N LYS A 149 -19.01 23.66 33.26
CA LYS A 149 -19.67 24.05 34.53
C LYS A 149 -19.42 25.52 34.87
N LEU A 150 -18.22 26.03 34.59
CA LEU A 150 -17.90 27.46 34.75
C LEU A 150 -18.70 28.30 33.75
N GLU A 151 -18.82 27.82 32.52
CA GLU A 151 -19.63 28.46 31.49
C GLU A 151 -21.11 28.44 31.86
N PHE A 152 -21.61 27.37 32.48
CA PHE A 152 -22.97 27.31 33.01
C PHE A 152 -23.21 28.36 34.11
N ILE A 153 -22.24 28.58 35.02
CA ILE A 153 -22.32 29.67 36.02
C ILE A 153 -22.51 31.03 35.31
N THR A 154 -21.74 31.28 34.24
CA THR A 154 -21.84 32.54 33.49
C THR A 154 -23.20 32.69 32.81
N GLN A 155 -23.76 31.59 32.29
CA GLN A 155 -25.09 31.55 31.68
C GLN A 155 -26.19 31.87 32.69
N GLN A 156 -26.10 31.32 33.91
CA GLN A 156 -27.07 31.60 34.98
C GLN A 156 -26.99 33.07 35.44
N ALA A 157 -25.79 33.63 35.56
CA ALA A 157 -25.60 35.03 35.94
C ALA A 157 -26.25 36.01 34.95
N ILE A 158 -26.24 35.70 33.64
CA ILE A 158 -26.88 36.52 32.59
C ILE A 158 -28.40 36.61 32.78
N ILE A 159 -29.04 35.58 33.35
CA ILE A 159 -30.48 35.57 33.63
C ILE A 159 -30.81 35.91 35.09
N GLY A 160 -29.84 36.43 35.86
CA GLY A 160 -30.03 36.84 37.25
C GLY A 160 -30.20 35.67 38.22
N ARG A 161 -29.69 34.49 37.88
CA ARG A 161 -29.69 33.31 38.74
C ARG A 161 -28.30 33.03 39.28
N PHE A 162 -28.21 32.76 40.57
CA PHE A 162 -26.94 32.56 41.25
C PHE A 162 -27.02 31.35 42.18
N ASP A 163 -25.87 30.76 42.45
CA ASP A 163 -25.74 29.66 43.42
C ASP A 163 -26.21 30.12 44.82
N ASP A 164 -27.07 29.30 45.42
CA ASP A 164 -27.61 29.47 46.77
C ASP A 164 -26.73 28.82 47.85
N GLY A 165 -25.60 28.22 47.47
CA GLY A 165 -24.67 27.51 48.35
C GLY A 165 -25.02 26.03 48.54
N SER A 166 -26.10 25.54 47.92
CA SER A 166 -26.45 24.12 47.81
C SER A 166 -26.05 23.50 46.46
N GLY A 167 -25.43 24.29 45.57
CA GLY A 167 -25.11 23.90 44.20
C GLY A 167 -26.29 24.09 43.24
N LYS A 168 -27.34 24.79 43.68
CA LYS A 168 -28.53 25.10 42.88
C LYS A 168 -28.59 26.60 42.60
N PHE A 169 -28.91 26.95 41.35
CA PHE A 169 -29.04 28.34 40.92
C PHE A 169 -30.45 28.90 41.17
N GLU A 170 -30.94 28.75 42.40
CA GLU A 170 -32.30 29.18 42.79
C GLU A 170 -32.33 30.60 43.38
N ARG A 171 -31.18 31.18 43.72
CA ARG A 171 -31.10 32.57 44.20
C ARG A 171 -31.28 33.54 43.04
N VAL A 172 -32.41 34.24 43.03
CA VAL A 172 -32.70 35.27 42.03
C VAL A 172 -32.13 36.63 42.50
N GLY A 173 -31.42 37.30 41.61
CA GLY A 173 -30.91 38.65 41.76
C GLY A 173 -30.95 39.42 40.44
N ASP A 174 -30.29 40.57 40.40
CA ASP A 174 -30.19 41.33 39.16
C ASP A 174 -29.29 40.60 38.14
N PRO A 175 -29.68 40.52 36.85
CA PRO A 175 -28.82 40.02 35.78
C PRO A 175 -27.44 40.67 35.76
N ASP A 176 -26.38 39.85 35.70
CA ASP A 176 -24.99 40.33 35.71
C ASP A 176 -24.18 39.79 34.50
N PRO A 177 -24.46 40.28 33.28
CA PRO A 177 -23.68 39.93 32.09
C PRO A 177 -22.24 40.47 32.15
N ALA A 178 -21.98 41.53 32.93
CA ALA A 178 -20.64 42.09 33.09
C ALA A 178 -19.73 41.13 33.86
N PHE A 179 -20.23 40.52 34.94
CA PHE A 179 -19.57 39.44 35.65
C PHE A 179 -19.30 38.24 34.74
N ALA A 180 -20.31 37.79 33.98
CA ALA A 180 -20.18 36.68 33.04
C ALA A 180 -19.05 36.92 32.03
N LEU A 181 -19.00 38.12 31.44
CA LEU A 181 -17.99 38.49 30.46
C LEU A 181 -16.59 38.67 31.08
N ALA A 182 -16.50 39.17 32.32
CA ALA A 182 -15.24 39.27 33.04
C ALA A 182 -14.67 37.88 33.37
N LEU A 183 -15.52 36.93 33.77
CA LEU A 183 -15.12 35.56 34.09
C LEU A 183 -14.62 34.81 32.84
N LEU A 184 -15.34 34.89 31.72
CA LEU A 184 -14.97 34.24 30.45
C LEU A 184 -13.72 34.82 29.77
N HIS A 185 -13.24 35.98 30.21
CA HIS A 185 -12.00 36.62 29.77
C HIS A 185 -10.93 36.67 30.87
N SER A 186 -11.14 35.98 31.97
CA SER A 186 -10.17 35.91 33.06
C SER A 186 -8.96 35.05 32.70
N ASP A 187 -7.82 35.33 33.34
CA ASP A 187 -6.62 34.50 33.22
C ASP A 187 -6.86 33.06 33.71
N GLU A 188 -7.74 32.89 34.70
CA GLU A 188 -8.17 31.59 35.21
C GLU A 188 -8.90 30.79 34.10
N TYR A 189 -9.86 31.41 33.43
CA TYR A 189 -10.55 30.78 32.29
C TYR A 189 -9.59 30.41 31.15
N HIS A 190 -8.67 31.31 30.80
CA HIS A 190 -7.64 31.01 29.79
C HIS A 190 -6.71 29.87 30.21
N THR A 191 -6.42 29.74 31.50
CA THR A 191 -5.64 28.63 32.06
C THR A 191 -6.38 27.31 31.92
N GLU A 192 -7.68 27.26 32.22
CA GLU A 192 -8.51 26.06 32.04
C GLU A 192 -8.59 25.64 30.56
N VAL A 193 -8.77 26.58 29.64
CA VAL A 193 -8.70 26.29 28.20
C VAL A 193 -7.35 25.68 27.82
N ALA A 194 -6.23 26.23 28.33
CA ALA A 194 -4.90 25.68 28.07
C ALA A 194 -4.72 24.26 28.64
N LEU A 195 -5.33 23.96 29.79
CA LEU A 195 -5.32 22.63 30.39
C LEU A 195 -6.09 21.60 29.56
N ILE A 196 -7.11 22.01 28.80
CA ILE A 196 -7.79 21.14 27.81
C ILE A 196 -6.89 20.89 26.60
N MET A 197 -6.24 21.94 26.09
CA MET A 197 -5.45 21.85 24.85
C MET A 197 -4.17 21.01 25.00
N ARG A 198 -3.53 21.04 26.18
CA ARG A 198 -2.29 20.29 26.43
C ARG A 198 -2.42 18.77 26.18
N PRO A 199 -3.36 18.03 26.80
CA PRO A 199 -3.50 16.60 26.55
C PRO A 199 -3.92 16.28 25.10
N ILE A 200 -4.63 17.18 24.40
CA ILE A 200 -4.89 17.03 22.95
C ILE A 200 -3.58 17.11 22.16
N GLY A 201 -2.71 18.06 22.48
CA GLY A 201 -1.37 18.16 21.86
C GLY A 201 -0.52 16.93 22.11
N GLU A 202 -0.48 16.45 23.37
CA GLU A 202 0.24 15.22 23.74
C GLU A 202 -0.32 13.99 22.99
N PHE A 203 -1.63 13.88 22.84
CA PHE A 203 -2.27 12.84 22.04
C PHE A 203 -1.81 12.86 20.57
N ILE A 204 -1.82 14.04 19.94
CA ILE A 204 -1.39 14.22 18.54
C ILE A 204 0.07 13.75 18.38
N GLU A 205 0.95 14.15 19.30
CA GLU A 205 2.36 13.72 19.29
C GLU A 205 2.51 12.21 19.46
N MET A 206 1.71 11.58 20.33
CA MET A 206 1.72 10.13 20.54
C MET A 206 1.29 9.37 19.29
N VAL A 207 0.21 9.81 18.64
CA VAL A 207 -0.29 9.22 17.38
C VAL A 207 0.73 9.37 16.27
N ASP A 208 1.36 10.54 16.16
CA ASP A 208 2.40 10.81 15.17
C ASP A 208 3.62 9.91 15.39
N LYS A 209 4.13 9.84 16.62
CA LYS A 209 5.28 8.99 16.96
C LYS A 209 5.00 7.51 16.70
N ARG A 210 3.81 7.02 17.10
CA ARG A 210 3.39 5.64 16.86
C ARG A 210 3.31 5.35 15.36
N THR A 211 2.65 6.24 14.61
CA THR A 211 2.46 6.02 13.17
C THR A 211 3.78 6.09 12.42
N LEU A 212 4.66 7.04 12.73
CA LEU A 212 5.98 7.14 12.10
C LEU A 212 6.81 5.88 12.36
N SER A 213 6.82 5.37 13.59
CA SER A 213 7.51 4.12 13.90
C SER A 213 6.94 2.91 13.14
N GLN A 214 5.62 2.85 12.94
CA GLN A 214 4.99 1.80 12.14
C GLN A 214 5.35 1.94 10.66
N LEU A 215 5.34 3.16 10.14
CA LEU A 215 5.68 3.45 8.75
C LEU A 215 7.14 3.10 8.46
N ASP A 216 8.09 3.42 9.34
CA ASP A 216 9.52 3.08 9.16
C ASP A 216 9.75 1.57 9.01
N ILE A 217 9.03 0.77 9.82
CA ILE A 217 9.11 -0.70 9.74
C ILE A 217 8.53 -1.19 8.41
N LEU A 218 7.36 -0.68 8.02
CA LEU A 218 6.68 -1.10 6.80
C LEU A 218 7.44 -0.65 5.55
N THR A 219 7.93 0.58 5.48
CA THR A 219 8.70 1.10 4.34
C THR A 219 10.00 0.30 4.18
N GLY A 220 10.74 0.03 5.26
CA GLY A 220 11.94 -0.81 5.20
C GLY A 220 11.67 -2.23 4.69
N ARG A 221 10.52 -2.82 5.05
CA ARG A 221 10.09 -4.12 4.51
C ARG A 221 9.74 -4.05 3.02
N SER A 222 9.05 -3.00 2.58
CA SER A 222 8.76 -2.75 1.15
C SER A 222 10.05 -2.61 0.36
N GLU A 223 11.00 -1.81 0.83
CA GLU A 223 12.29 -1.60 0.17
C GLU A 223 13.09 -2.90 0.05
N SER A 224 13.11 -3.70 1.12
CA SER A 224 13.77 -5.01 1.11
C SER A 224 13.14 -5.97 0.09
N LEU A 225 11.80 -6.01 0.01
CA LEU A 225 11.08 -6.83 -0.97
C LEU A 225 11.29 -6.33 -2.41
N MET A 226 11.28 -5.02 -2.64
CA MET A 226 11.55 -4.43 -3.96
C MET A 226 12.98 -4.74 -4.42
N THR A 227 13.95 -4.65 -3.52
CA THR A 227 15.35 -5.02 -3.79
C THR A 227 15.47 -6.49 -4.15
N LEU A 228 14.81 -7.38 -3.39
CA LEU A 228 14.77 -8.81 -3.70
C LEU A 228 14.15 -9.09 -5.08
N ILE A 229 13.02 -8.46 -5.39
CA ILE A 229 12.35 -8.58 -6.70
C ILE A 229 13.28 -8.12 -7.83
N ALA A 230 13.99 -7.00 -7.65
CA ALA A 230 14.93 -6.48 -8.64
C ALA A 230 16.08 -7.47 -8.89
N ILE A 231 16.65 -8.06 -7.83
CA ILE A 231 17.72 -9.06 -7.93
C ILE A 231 17.21 -10.32 -8.65
N LEU A 232 16.05 -10.86 -8.26
CA LEU A 232 15.47 -12.04 -8.88
C LEU A 232 15.12 -11.81 -10.36
N SER A 233 14.59 -10.64 -10.69
CA SER A 233 14.26 -10.25 -12.07
C SER A 233 15.52 -10.10 -12.92
N GLY A 234 16.57 -9.49 -12.37
CA GLY A 234 17.88 -9.39 -13.02
C GLY A 234 18.51 -10.76 -13.27
N PHE A 235 18.42 -11.66 -12.29
CA PHE A 235 18.93 -13.03 -12.42
C PHE A 235 18.15 -13.84 -13.45
N LEU A 236 16.82 -13.70 -13.48
CA LEU A 236 15.96 -14.31 -14.50
C LEU A 236 16.33 -13.84 -15.91
N ALA A 237 16.53 -12.53 -16.09
CA ALA A 237 16.96 -11.95 -17.36
C ALA A 237 18.34 -12.46 -17.78
N PHE A 238 19.28 -12.57 -16.84
CA PHE A 238 20.61 -13.12 -17.10
C PHE A 238 20.56 -14.59 -17.54
N ILE A 239 19.78 -15.43 -16.83
CA ILE A 239 19.57 -16.84 -17.21
C ILE A 239 18.92 -16.96 -18.59
N GLY A 240 17.93 -16.11 -18.89
CA GLY A 240 17.28 -16.07 -20.20
C GLY A 240 18.26 -15.70 -21.33
N LEU A 241 19.14 -14.72 -21.11
CA LEU A 241 20.16 -14.34 -22.09
C LEU A 241 21.20 -15.46 -22.28
N ALA A 242 21.71 -16.03 -21.17
CA ALA A 242 22.68 -17.12 -21.22
C ALA A 242 22.10 -18.36 -21.92
N SER A 243 20.84 -18.71 -21.65
CA SER A 243 20.16 -19.84 -22.30
C SER A 243 19.94 -19.58 -23.78
N ALA A 244 19.57 -18.36 -24.19
CA ALA A 244 19.42 -17.98 -25.59
C ALA A 244 20.74 -18.08 -26.36
N LEU A 245 21.85 -17.61 -25.78
CA LEU A 245 23.19 -17.74 -26.36
C LEU A 245 23.63 -19.21 -26.46
N PHE A 246 23.34 -20.01 -25.43
CA PHE A 246 23.60 -21.44 -25.44
C PHE A 246 22.81 -22.15 -26.54
N MET A 247 21.51 -21.90 -26.65
CA MET A 247 20.62 -22.48 -27.66
C MET A 247 21.07 -22.09 -29.07
N ARG A 248 21.45 -20.82 -29.28
CA ARG A 248 21.99 -20.34 -30.57
C ARG A 248 23.22 -21.15 -30.98
N LYS A 249 24.19 -21.30 -30.07
CA LYS A 249 25.49 -21.93 -30.39
C LYS A 249 25.38 -23.46 -30.52
N LYS A 250 24.61 -24.11 -29.64
CA LYS A 250 24.49 -25.58 -29.60
C LYS A 250 23.42 -26.14 -30.52
N VAL A 251 22.32 -25.44 -30.72
CA VAL A 251 21.17 -25.94 -31.49
C VAL A 251 21.14 -25.29 -32.86
N MET A 252 20.89 -23.98 -32.95
CA MET A 252 20.66 -23.31 -34.24
C MET A 252 21.84 -23.42 -35.21
N VAL A 253 23.06 -23.10 -34.75
CA VAL A 253 24.25 -23.15 -35.62
C VAL A 253 24.56 -24.57 -36.08
N ARG A 254 24.43 -25.57 -35.19
CA ARG A 254 24.70 -26.97 -35.53
C ARG A 254 23.61 -27.55 -36.43
N ALA A 255 22.34 -27.25 -36.18
CA ALA A 255 21.23 -27.63 -37.04
C ALA A 255 21.37 -27.04 -38.44
N ASN A 256 21.81 -25.78 -38.55
CA ASN A 256 22.09 -25.18 -39.85
C ASN A 256 23.25 -25.89 -40.59
N LYS A 257 24.29 -26.32 -39.85
CA LYS A 257 25.39 -27.11 -40.45
C LYS A 257 24.90 -28.47 -40.96
N LEU A 258 24.03 -29.17 -40.22
CA LEU A 258 23.38 -30.40 -40.70
C LEU A 258 22.62 -30.16 -42.00
N ALA A 259 21.81 -29.10 -42.05
CA ALA A 259 21.04 -28.75 -43.26
C ALA A 259 21.97 -28.48 -44.46
N LEU A 260 23.06 -27.74 -44.24
CA LEU A 260 24.05 -27.46 -45.28
C LEU A 260 24.77 -28.73 -45.77
N THR A 261 25.22 -29.60 -44.86
CA THR A 261 25.85 -30.88 -45.23
C THR A 261 24.87 -31.75 -46.01
N SER A 262 23.60 -31.84 -45.57
CA SER A 262 22.56 -32.57 -46.31
C SER A 262 22.38 -32.03 -47.73
N HIS A 263 22.39 -30.70 -47.89
CA HIS A 263 22.27 -30.08 -49.20
C HIS A 263 23.49 -30.37 -50.11
N GLN A 264 24.70 -30.45 -49.55
CA GLN A 264 25.90 -30.85 -50.30
C GLN A 264 25.84 -32.30 -50.76
N VAL A 265 25.36 -33.21 -49.89
CA VAL A 265 25.16 -34.62 -50.21
C VAL A 265 24.14 -34.79 -51.34
N MET A 266 23.03 -34.05 -51.30
CA MET A 266 22.04 -34.04 -52.39
C MET A 266 22.62 -33.58 -53.73
N LYS A 267 23.68 -32.76 -53.72
CA LYS A 267 24.41 -32.32 -54.91
C LYS A 267 25.52 -33.29 -55.34
N GLY A 268 25.60 -34.46 -54.71
CA GLY A 268 26.56 -35.51 -55.03
C GLY A 268 27.89 -35.42 -54.29
N ASN A 269 28.08 -34.47 -53.37
CA ASN A 269 29.30 -34.39 -52.57
C ASN A 269 29.22 -35.31 -51.35
N LEU A 270 29.71 -36.54 -51.49
CA LEU A 270 29.76 -37.56 -50.43
C LEU A 270 30.91 -37.39 -49.45
N GLU A 271 31.83 -36.44 -49.67
CA GLU A 271 32.91 -36.11 -48.74
C GLU A 271 32.47 -35.09 -47.67
N ALA A 272 31.30 -34.47 -47.83
CA ALA A 272 30.78 -33.52 -46.87
C ALA A 272 30.63 -34.16 -45.48
N ARG A 273 31.07 -33.47 -44.42
CA ARG A 273 30.98 -33.96 -43.04
C ARG A 273 30.46 -32.90 -42.07
N CYS A 274 29.65 -33.33 -41.12
CA CYS A 274 29.12 -32.50 -40.04
C CYS A 274 30.23 -32.17 -39.04
N GLY A 275 31.06 -33.17 -38.67
CA GLY A 275 32.24 -32.98 -37.82
C GLY A 275 31.91 -32.41 -36.44
N PHE A 276 30.78 -32.82 -35.85
CA PHE A 276 30.40 -32.38 -34.52
C PHE A 276 31.20 -33.10 -33.45
N ARG A 277 31.64 -32.36 -32.43
CA ARG A 277 32.23 -32.93 -31.22
C ARG A 277 31.20 -32.87 -30.09
N GLY A 278 31.05 -33.97 -29.37
CA GLY A 278 30.21 -34.08 -28.17
C GLY A 278 29.29 -35.30 -28.20
N HIS A 279 28.52 -35.43 -27.11
CA HIS A 279 27.57 -36.52 -26.86
C HIS A 279 26.15 -35.96 -26.63
N ASP A 280 25.82 -34.84 -27.29
CA ASP A 280 24.46 -34.30 -27.30
C ASP A 280 23.70 -34.80 -28.54
N GLU A 281 22.37 -34.68 -28.54
CA GLU A 281 21.46 -35.28 -29.51
C GLU A 281 21.78 -34.84 -30.95
N ILE A 282 22.21 -33.59 -31.14
CA ILE A 282 22.61 -33.07 -32.46
C ILE A 282 23.96 -33.65 -32.90
N ALA A 283 24.91 -33.84 -31.97
CA ALA A 283 26.16 -34.52 -32.28
C ALA A 283 25.94 -36.00 -32.63
N GLU A 284 25.03 -36.68 -31.93
CA GLU A 284 24.65 -38.06 -32.22
C GLU A 284 24.06 -38.19 -33.64
N ILE A 285 23.14 -37.30 -34.03
CA ILE A 285 22.60 -37.24 -35.39
C ILE A 285 23.68 -36.95 -36.44
N GLY A 286 24.54 -35.94 -36.20
CA GLY A 286 25.59 -35.60 -37.14
C GLY A 286 26.65 -36.68 -37.32
N ASN A 287 27.01 -37.39 -36.25
CA ASN A 287 27.93 -38.52 -36.33
C ASN A 287 27.31 -39.71 -37.05
N ALA A 288 26.03 -40.01 -36.80
CA ALA A 288 25.31 -41.04 -37.54
C ALA A 288 25.23 -40.71 -39.04
N MET A 289 25.00 -39.44 -39.38
CA MET A 289 25.04 -38.96 -40.76
C MET A 289 26.43 -39.11 -41.38
N ASP A 290 27.50 -38.73 -40.67
CA ASP A 290 28.88 -38.88 -41.13
C ASP A 290 29.26 -40.36 -41.36
N SER A 291 28.84 -41.27 -40.48
CA SER A 291 29.01 -42.72 -40.65
C SER A 291 28.23 -43.27 -41.85
N MET A 292 26.99 -42.82 -42.07
CA MET A 292 26.18 -43.20 -43.23
C MET A 292 26.86 -42.77 -44.53
N LEU A 293 27.38 -41.55 -44.61
CA LEU A 293 28.09 -41.04 -45.78
C LEU A 293 29.38 -41.82 -46.04
N ASN A 294 30.10 -42.21 -44.99
CA ASN A 294 31.29 -43.04 -45.13
C ASN A 294 30.97 -44.40 -45.74
N ASN A 295 29.92 -45.06 -45.23
CA ASN A 295 29.47 -46.36 -45.75
C ASN A 295 28.97 -46.25 -47.21
N LEU A 296 28.24 -45.19 -47.54
CA LEU A 296 27.78 -44.94 -48.92
C LEU A 296 28.95 -44.68 -49.87
N SER A 297 29.96 -43.92 -49.44
CA SER A 297 31.18 -43.65 -50.22
C SER A 297 31.93 -44.95 -50.53
N ILE A 298 32.09 -45.84 -49.54
CA ILE A 298 32.72 -47.15 -49.70
C ILE A 298 31.91 -48.05 -50.63
N ALA A 299 30.59 -48.08 -50.49
CA ALA A 299 29.73 -48.90 -51.35
C ALA A 299 29.80 -48.47 -52.82
N ILE A 300 29.82 -47.15 -53.08
CA ILE A 300 29.94 -46.61 -54.45
C ILE A 300 31.35 -46.86 -55.02
N SER A 301 32.41 -46.75 -54.22
CA SER A 301 33.76 -47.06 -54.70
C SER A 301 33.90 -48.54 -55.06
N GLN A 302 33.36 -49.44 -54.22
CA GLN A 302 33.32 -50.87 -54.50
C GLN A 302 32.51 -51.20 -55.77
N GLU A 303 31.36 -50.55 -55.99
CA GLU A 303 30.58 -50.74 -57.22
C GLU A 303 31.37 -50.28 -58.45
N LYS A 304 32.06 -49.14 -58.37
CA LYS A 304 32.88 -48.62 -59.48
C LYS A 304 34.08 -49.52 -59.78
N GLU A 305 34.76 -50.02 -58.75
CA GLU A 305 35.88 -50.96 -58.92
C GLU A 305 35.39 -52.26 -59.56
N ALA A 306 34.28 -52.83 -59.08
CA ALA A 306 33.68 -54.03 -59.65
C ALA A 306 33.23 -53.83 -61.11
N ARG A 307 32.64 -52.68 -61.46
CA ARG A 307 32.31 -52.34 -62.85
C ARG A 307 33.55 -52.21 -63.73
N ALA A 308 34.60 -51.54 -63.25
CA ALA A 308 35.83 -51.37 -64.01
C ALA A 308 36.57 -52.71 -64.23
N GLU A 309 36.54 -53.63 -63.26
CA GLU A 309 37.03 -55.00 -63.45
C GLU A 309 36.21 -55.79 -64.46
N ALA A 310 34.88 -55.68 -64.40
CA ALA A 310 33.99 -56.32 -65.36
C ALA A 310 34.20 -55.77 -66.80
N GLU A 311 34.34 -54.46 -66.95
CA GLU A 311 34.62 -53.80 -68.24
C GLU A 311 35.97 -54.25 -68.83
N LYS A 312 37.02 -54.31 -68.01
CA LYS A 312 38.33 -54.87 -68.43
C LYS A 312 38.23 -56.34 -68.85
N GLN A 313 37.47 -57.16 -68.12
CA GLN A 313 37.25 -58.56 -68.49
C GLN A 313 36.49 -58.68 -69.82
N THR A 314 35.52 -57.80 -70.07
CA THR A 314 34.81 -57.78 -71.36
C THR A 314 35.68 -57.28 -72.52
N GLU A 315 36.55 -56.28 -72.32
CA GLU A 315 37.51 -55.83 -73.34
C GLU A 315 38.50 -56.95 -73.73
N LEU A 316 39.03 -57.67 -72.73
CA LEU A 316 39.91 -58.83 -72.92
C LEU A 316 39.22 -59.98 -73.68
N LEU A 317 37.89 -60.10 -73.59
CA LEU A 317 37.11 -61.11 -74.33
C LEU A 317 36.73 -60.66 -75.75
N THR A 318 36.86 -59.38 -76.09
CA THR A 318 36.56 -58.84 -77.43
C THR A 318 37.79 -58.59 -78.31
N GLU A 319 39.00 -58.67 -77.75
CA GLU A 319 40.28 -58.58 -78.49
C GLU A 319 40.85 -59.95 -78.94
N GLU A 320 40.17 -61.07 -78.65
CA GLU A 320 40.40 -62.39 -79.27
C GLU A 320 39.50 -62.63 -80.50
#